data_AF-A0A0H2Y060-F1
#
_entry.id   AF-A0A0H2Y060-F1
#
_cell.length_a   1.000
_cell.length_b   1.000
_cell.length_c   1.000
_cell.angle_alpha   90.00
_cell.angle_beta   90.00
_cell.angle_gamma   90.00
#
_symmetry.space_group_name_H-M   'P 1'
#
loop_
_entity.id
_entity.type
_entity.pdbx_description
1 polymer ?
#
loop_
_entity_poly.entity_id
_entity_poly.type
_entity_poly.pdbx_seq_one_letter_code
_entity_poly.pdbx_strand_id
1 'polypeptide(L)'
;MGAGAKGFYAEFLTPLTGSPCRRNKVTKQLEKDATEANAGVVAQKLRHLEVLLHEPWAVTIPANESGLGEDVPDLQIPNPVSFMVQKLLIRDDRIPEKRAQDVLYIHDAMLHFVNTIEDDLIPIWKRLYDTMTEAQRKSVRSGVDELFTEVNDIIRAAVEIAQPERDIDPEDMLRLCRDGFDELFGDAGWPLGAGSPFA
;
A
#
# COMPACT_ATOMS: atom_id res chain seq x y z
N MET A 1 -8.51 -43.15 4.27
CA MET A 1 -7.21 -42.50 3.94
C MET A 1 -7.46 -41.61 2.72
N GLY A 2 -7.18 -40.31 2.66
CA GLY A 2 -6.42 -39.43 3.55
C GLY A 2 -7.12 -38.08 3.75
N ALA A 3 -6.92 -37.50 4.93
CA ALA A 3 -7.44 -36.22 5.37
C ALA A 3 -6.64 -35.07 4.78
N GLY A 4 -7.30 -33.92 4.63
CA GLY A 4 -6.82 -32.71 3.95
C GLY A 4 -5.51 -32.16 4.47
N ALA A 5 -4.46 -32.31 3.67
CA ALA A 5 -3.27 -31.48 3.79
C ALA A 5 -3.67 -30.04 3.40
N LYS A 6 -3.83 -29.15 4.39
CA LYS A 6 -3.82 -27.71 4.15
C LYS A 6 -2.41 -27.35 3.64
N GLY A 7 -2.25 -27.29 2.32
CA GLY A 7 -0.98 -26.92 1.71
C GLY A 7 -0.59 -25.50 2.10
N PHE A 8 0.69 -25.30 2.43
CA PHE A 8 1.28 -23.97 2.57
C PHE A 8 1.23 -23.26 1.21
N TYR A 9 0.63 -22.06 1.18
CA TYR A 9 0.59 -21.24 -0.02
C TYR A 9 1.69 -20.18 0.05
N ALA A 10 2.61 -20.23 -0.91
CA ALA A 10 3.66 -19.22 -1.06
C ALA A 10 3.58 -18.64 -2.46
N GLU A 11 3.54 -17.32 -2.55
CA GLU A 11 3.74 -16.59 -3.80
C GLU A 11 5.11 -15.91 -3.77
N PHE A 12 5.78 -15.91 -4.92
CA PHE A 12 7.02 -15.16 -5.10
C PHE A 12 6.71 -13.84 -5.77
N LEU A 13 7.31 -12.75 -5.30
CA LEU A 13 7.16 -11.43 -5.88
C LEU A 13 8.47 -10.98 -6.52
N THR A 14 8.37 -10.26 -7.63
CA THR A 14 9.50 -9.60 -8.27
C THR A 14 9.09 -8.19 -8.73
N PRO A 15 10.01 -7.21 -8.81
CA PRO A 15 9.66 -5.87 -9.24
C PRO A 15 9.10 -5.84 -10.68
N LEU A 16 8.00 -5.12 -10.89
CA LEU A 16 7.53 -4.74 -12.22
C LEU A 16 8.20 -3.42 -12.65
N THR A 17 9.22 -3.51 -13.50
CA THR A 17 9.90 -2.34 -14.07
C THR A 17 9.44 -2.07 -15.50
N GLY A 18 9.23 -0.79 -15.84
CA GLY A 18 8.79 -0.38 -17.18
C GLY A 18 7.31 -0.65 -17.48
N SER A 19 7.03 -0.97 -18.74
CA SER A 19 5.66 -1.11 -19.27
C SER A 19 4.93 -2.29 -18.60
N PRO A 20 3.64 -2.11 -18.22
CA PRO A 20 2.81 -3.21 -17.68
C PRO A 20 2.47 -4.26 -18.75
N CYS A 21 2.78 -3.97 -20.00
CA CYS A 21 2.64 -4.88 -21.13
C CYS A 21 4.00 -5.22 -21.72
N ARG A 22 4.20 -6.50 -22.07
CA ARG A 22 5.34 -6.96 -22.86
C ARG A 22 4.88 -7.42 -24.23
N ARG A 23 5.79 -7.40 -25.20
CA ARG A 23 5.53 -7.98 -26.52
C ARG A 23 5.75 -9.49 -26.46
N ASN A 24 4.71 -10.26 -26.70
CA ASN A 24 4.82 -11.70 -26.84
C ASN A 24 5.70 -12.02 -28.06
N LYS A 25 6.79 -12.76 -27.86
CA LYS A 25 7.77 -13.03 -28.92
C LYS A 25 7.21 -13.91 -30.04
N VAL A 26 6.22 -14.74 -29.73
CA VAL A 26 5.56 -15.70 -30.64
C VAL A 26 4.40 -15.03 -31.39
N THR A 27 3.42 -14.48 -30.66
CA THR A 27 2.22 -13.89 -31.28
C THR A 27 2.45 -12.47 -31.79
N LYS A 28 3.57 -11.83 -31.41
CA LYS A 28 3.92 -10.42 -31.68
C LYS A 28 2.95 -9.39 -31.10
N GLN A 29 1.90 -9.83 -30.40
CA GLN A 29 0.92 -8.98 -29.71
C GLN A 29 1.45 -8.51 -28.36
N LEU A 30 0.86 -7.41 -27.84
CA LEU A 30 1.09 -6.97 -26.48
C LEU A 30 0.25 -7.82 -25.51
N GLU A 31 0.88 -8.31 -24.45
CA GLU A 31 0.24 -9.04 -23.36
C GLU A 31 0.64 -8.44 -22.01
N LYS A 32 -0.14 -8.70 -20.96
CA LYS A 32 0.20 -8.25 -19.59
C LYS A 32 1.50 -8.90 -19.12
N ASP A 33 2.43 -8.10 -18.62
CA ASP A 33 3.67 -8.58 -18.00
C ASP A 33 3.44 -8.83 -16.50
N ALA A 34 2.54 -9.78 -16.20
CA ALA A 34 2.10 -10.04 -14.83
C ALA A 34 2.99 -11.04 -14.08
N THR A 35 3.66 -11.94 -14.79
CA THR A 35 4.47 -12.99 -14.18
C THR A 35 5.82 -13.19 -14.88
N GLU A 36 6.79 -13.62 -14.08
CA GLU A 36 8.10 -14.07 -14.52
C GLU A 36 8.33 -15.50 -14.05
N ALA A 37 8.83 -16.37 -14.92
CA ALA A 37 9.16 -17.74 -14.57
C ALA A 37 10.68 -17.91 -14.61
N ASN A 38 11.27 -18.37 -13.52
CA ASN A 38 12.70 -18.68 -13.42
C ASN A 38 12.91 -19.94 -12.58
N ALA A 39 13.73 -20.87 -13.05
CA ALA A 39 14.08 -22.12 -12.36
C ALA A 39 12.88 -22.93 -11.80
N GLY A 40 11.74 -22.93 -12.52
CA GLY A 40 10.53 -23.64 -12.09
C GLY A 40 9.66 -22.89 -11.06
N VAL A 41 10.07 -21.68 -10.66
CA VAL A 41 9.30 -20.78 -9.80
C VAL A 41 8.63 -19.71 -10.65
N VAL A 42 7.36 -19.43 -10.38
CA VAL A 42 6.61 -18.32 -10.99
C VAL A 42 6.50 -17.19 -9.97
N ALA A 43 7.09 -16.05 -10.30
CA ALA A 43 6.96 -14.83 -9.51
C ALA A 43 5.93 -13.89 -10.13
N GLN A 44 5.08 -13.29 -9.31
CA GLN A 44 4.21 -12.20 -9.71
C GLN A 44 4.99 -10.89 -9.72
N LYS A 45 4.80 -10.11 -10.79
CA LYS A 45 5.43 -8.80 -10.94
C LYS A 45 4.60 -7.75 -10.21
N LEU A 46 5.20 -7.06 -9.24
CA LEU A 46 4.54 -6.03 -8.44
C LEU A 46 5.21 -4.66 -8.64
N ARG A 47 4.40 -3.63 -8.89
CA ARG A 47 4.88 -2.25 -8.95
C ARG A 47 5.24 -1.73 -7.57
N HIS A 48 6.32 -0.96 -7.52
CA HIS A 48 6.80 -0.31 -6.31
C HIS A 48 7.09 -1.30 -5.17
N LEU A 49 7.56 -2.51 -5.52
CA LEU A 49 7.96 -3.51 -4.52
C LEU A 49 9.11 -2.98 -3.65
N GLU A 50 10.00 -2.16 -4.22
CA GLU A 50 11.08 -1.51 -3.49
C GLU A 50 10.58 -0.62 -2.34
N VAL A 51 9.40 -0.01 -2.47
CA VAL A 51 8.78 0.79 -1.41
C VAL A 51 8.35 -0.11 -0.26
N LEU A 52 7.71 -1.24 -0.56
CA LEU A 52 7.26 -2.20 0.46
C LEU A 52 8.42 -2.85 1.23
N LEU A 53 9.61 -2.91 0.62
CA LEU A 53 10.83 -3.46 1.22
C LEU A 53 11.68 -2.39 1.93
N HIS A 54 11.24 -1.13 1.97
CA HIS A 54 11.90 -0.09 2.74
C HIS A 54 11.59 -0.27 4.24
N GLU A 55 12.61 -0.55 5.04
CA GLU A 55 12.53 -0.70 6.50
C GLU A 55 11.32 -1.53 6.96
N PRO A 56 11.23 -2.81 6.54
CA PRO A 56 10.15 -3.69 6.99
C PRO A 56 10.20 -3.86 8.51
N TRP A 57 9.02 -4.03 9.11
CA TRP A 57 8.90 -4.36 10.52
C TRP A 57 9.01 -5.86 10.73
N ALA A 58 9.76 -6.25 11.75
CA ALA A 58 9.82 -7.62 12.23
C ALA A 58 8.68 -7.82 13.24
N VAL A 59 7.79 -8.78 12.97
CA VAL A 59 6.72 -9.17 13.88
C VAL A 59 6.80 -10.66 14.17
N THR A 60 6.34 -11.05 15.36
CA THR A 60 6.15 -12.45 15.72
C THR A 60 4.66 -12.75 15.67
N ILE A 61 4.26 -13.75 14.89
CA ILE A 61 2.89 -14.28 14.97
C ILE A 61 2.86 -15.33 16.08
N PRO A 62 2.07 -15.12 17.15
CA PRO A 62 1.99 -16.08 18.25
C PRO A 62 1.43 -17.44 17.81
N ALA A 63 1.82 -18.51 18.49
CA ALA A 63 1.43 -19.89 18.19
C ALA A 63 -0.09 -20.13 18.09
N ASN A 64 -0.88 -19.40 18.88
CA ASN A 64 -2.34 -19.48 18.87
C ASN A 64 -2.98 -18.81 17.64
N GLU A 65 -2.23 -17.97 16.92
CA GLU A 65 -2.69 -17.23 15.74
C GLU A 65 -2.02 -17.70 14.44
N SER A 66 -0.85 -18.33 14.53
CA SER A 66 -0.08 -18.76 13.36
C SER A 66 -0.75 -19.86 12.53
N GLY A 67 -1.68 -20.61 13.14
CA GLY A 67 -2.27 -21.81 12.53
C GLY A 67 -1.30 -22.98 12.36
N LEU A 68 -0.04 -22.82 12.80
CA LEU A 68 1.01 -23.84 12.80
C LEU A 68 1.17 -24.53 14.17
N GLY A 69 0.60 -23.94 15.23
CA GLY A 69 0.75 -24.42 16.60
C GLY A 69 2.11 -24.07 17.22
N GLU A 70 2.89 -23.21 16.57
CA GLU A 70 4.15 -22.65 17.04
C GLU A 70 4.28 -21.18 16.63
N ASP A 71 5.11 -20.42 17.34
CA ASP A 71 5.37 -19.02 17.03
C ASP A 71 6.06 -18.91 15.66
N VAL A 72 5.71 -17.87 14.90
CA VAL A 72 6.42 -17.50 13.67
C VAL A 72 7.18 -16.20 13.95
N PRO A 73 8.44 -16.29 14.41
CA PRO A 73 9.23 -15.12 14.73
C PRO A 73 9.77 -14.41 13.48
N ASP A 74 10.17 -13.16 13.66
CA ASP A 74 10.92 -12.34 12.68
C ASP A 74 10.27 -12.19 11.30
N LEU A 75 8.94 -12.33 11.22
CA LEU A 75 8.20 -12.13 9.99
C LEU A 75 8.33 -10.66 9.56
N GLN A 76 8.89 -10.44 8.37
CA GLN A 76 9.05 -9.12 7.80
C GLN A 76 7.76 -8.69 7.10
N ILE A 77 7.14 -7.62 7.58
CA ILE A 77 5.98 -7.00 6.95
C ILE A 77 6.32 -5.56 6.52
N PRO A 78 5.72 -5.03 5.44
CA PRO A 78 5.87 -3.62 5.11
C PRO A 78 5.42 -2.75 6.30
N ASN A 79 6.21 -1.74 6.66
CA ASN A 79 5.76 -0.76 7.65
C ASN A 79 4.55 0.04 7.11
N PRO A 80 3.76 0.69 8.00
CA PRO A 80 2.53 1.37 7.61
C PRO A 80 2.73 2.48 6.58
N VAL A 81 3.82 3.25 6.67
CA VAL A 81 4.14 4.32 5.71
C VAL A 81 4.39 3.75 4.32
N SER A 82 5.28 2.76 4.22
CA SER A 82 5.61 2.08 2.97
C SER A 82 4.36 1.45 2.34
N PHE A 83 3.49 0.84 3.15
CA PHE A 83 2.22 0.30 2.71
C PHE A 83 1.31 1.38 2.09
N MET A 84 1.01 2.46 2.83
CA MET A 84 0.13 3.54 2.37
C MET A 84 0.69 4.23 1.12
N VAL A 85 2.00 4.53 1.11
CA VAL A 85 2.68 5.15 -0.03
C VAL A 85 2.59 4.26 -1.28
N GLN A 86 2.77 2.95 -1.13
CA GLN A 86 2.64 2.05 -2.27
C GLN A 86 1.23 2.06 -2.86
N LYS A 87 0.18 2.11 -2.02
CA LYS A 87 -1.21 2.23 -2.48
C LYS A 87 -1.45 3.51 -3.27
N LEU A 88 -0.93 4.63 -2.80
CA LEU A 88 -1.00 5.92 -3.50
C LEU A 88 -0.29 5.87 -4.86
N LEU A 89 0.86 5.22 -4.94
CA LEU A 89 1.65 5.12 -6.18
C LEU A 89 0.99 4.25 -7.26
N ILE A 90 0.29 3.18 -6.87
CA ILE A 90 -0.34 2.27 -7.84
C ILE A 90 -1.78 2.65 -8.19
N ARG A 91 -2.37 3.68 -7.57
CA ARG A 91 -3.81 3.96 -7.64
C ARG A 91 -4.37 4.01 -9.08
N ASP A 92 -3.63 4.60 -10.01
CA ASP A 92 -4.06 4.79 -11.40
C ASP A 92 -4.10 3.47 -12.19
N ASP A 93 -3.26 2.50 -11.79
CA ASP A 93 -3.19 1.16 -12.40
C ASP A 93 -4.25 0.20 -11.85
N ARG A 94 -4.97 0.58 -10.78
CA ARG A 94 -5.96 -0.27 -10.12
C ARG A 94 -7.30 -0.15 -10.80
N ILE A 95 -8.07 -1.23 -10.80
CA ILE A 95 -9.48 -1.21 -11.18
C ILE A 95 -10.30 -0.51 -10.06
N PRO A 96 -11.45 0.13 -10.37
CA PRO A 96 -12.19 0.95 -9.41
C PRO A 96 -12.51 0.25 -8.09
N GLU A 97 -12.95 -1.01 -8.13
CA GLU A 97 -13.31 -1.79 -6.93
C GLU A 97 -12.09 -2.00 -6.02
N LYS A 98 -10.92 -2.19 -6.63
CA LYS A 98 -9.66 -2.35 -5.92
C LYS A 98 -9.12 -1.04 -5.38
N ARG A 99 -9.43 0.11 -6.01
CA ARG A 99 -9.09 1.43 -5.47
C ARG A 99 -9.87 1.72 -4.20
N ALA A 100 -11.17 1.46 -4.18
CA ALA A 100 -11.99 1.62 -2.97
C ALA A 100 -11.49 0.73 -1.82
N GLN A 101 -11.13 -0.53 -2.13
CA GLN A 101 -10.48 -1.42 -1.16
C GLN A 101 -9.14 -0.88 -0.65
N ASP A 102 -8.31 -0.29 -1.51
CA ASP A 102 -7.04 0.31 -1.09
C ASP A 102 -7.25 1.58 -0.23
N VAL A 103 -8.27 2.40 -0.51
CA VAL A 103 -8.66 3.55 0.34
C VAL A 103 -9.08 3.09 1.73
N LEU A 104 -9.90 2.04 1.82
CA LEU A 104 -10.29 1.46 3.11
C LEU A 104 -9.07 0.97 3.90
N TYR A 105 -8.10 0.33 3.24
CA TYR A 105 -6.88 -0.12 3.91
C TYR A 105 -5.95 1.00 4.33
N ILE A 106 -5.89 2.10 3.57
CA ILE A 106 -5.18 3.32 3.99
C ILE A 106 -5.84 3.88 5.25
N HIS A 107 -7.16 4.02 5.25
CA HIS A 107 -7.92 4.46 6.43
C HIS A 107 -7.62 3.58 7.64
N ASP A 108 -7.65 2.26 7.47
CA ASP A 108 -7.38 1.33 8.56
C ASP A 108 -5.94 1.49 9.07
N ALA A 109 -4.95 1.57 8.20
CA ALA A 109 -3.57 1.84 8.62
C ALA A 109 -3.49 3.17 9.40
N MET A 110 -4.10 4.24 8.89
CA MET A 110 -4.11 5.53 9.57
C MET A 110 -4.75 5.43 10.95
N LEU A 111 -5.91 4.79 11.07
CA LEU A 111 -6.63 4.61 12.34
C LEU A 111 -5.79 3.84 13.38
N HIS A 112 -5.09 2.78 12.96
CA HIS A 112 -4.29 1.96 13.87
C HIS A 112 -3.03 2.68 14.37
N PHE A 113 -2.46 3.57 13.55
CA PHE A 113 -1.16 4.19 13.83
C PHE A 113 -1.22 5.71 14.07
N VAL A 114 -2.42 6.30 14.21
CA VAL A 114 -2.57 7.76 14.39
C VAL A 114 -1.80 8.28 15.60
N ASN A 115 -1.78 7.53 16.71
CA ASN A 115 -1.10 7.95 17.94
C ASN A 115 0.43 7.75 17.90
N THR A 116 0.98 7.25 16.80
CA THR A 116 2.42 6.99 16.63
C THR A 116 2.97 7.70 15.39
N ILE A 117 2.22 8.63 14.80
CA ILE A 117 2.65 9.35 13.59
C ILE A 117 3.95 10.10 13.86
N GLU A 118 3.98 10.94 14.90
CA GLU A 118 5.11 11.80 15.22
C GLU A 118 6.39 11.00 15.50
N ASP A 119 6.30 10.01 16.40
CA ASP A 119 7.47 9.30 16.92
C ASP A 119 7.98 8.19 15.97
N ASP A 120 7.07 7.45 15.33
CA ASP A 120 7.45 6.25 14.56
C ASP A 120 7.36 6.48 13.04
N LEU A 121 6.26 7.08 12.56
CA LEU A 121 5.98 7.11 11.13
C LEU A 121 6.68 8.25 10.39
N ILE A 122 6.75 9.47 10.96
CA ILE A 122 7.44 10.61 10.35
C ILE A 122 8.93 10.29 10.05
N PRO A 123 9.70 9.69 10.98
CA PRO A 123 11.08 9.30 10.68
C PRO A 123 11.21 8.33 9.51
N ILE A 124 10.31 7.33 9.42
CA ILE A 124 10.28 6.37 8.30
C ILE A 124 9.95 7.12 6.99
N TRP A 125 8.93 7.99 7.01
CA TRP A 125 8.56 8.78 5.84
C TRP A 125 9.73 9.60 5.31
N LYS A 126 10.48 10.30 6.16
CA LYS A 126 11.64 11.09 5.74
C LYS A 126 12.70 10.24 5.02
N ARG A 127 13.03 9.07 5.59
CA ARG A 127 14.02 8.15 4.99
C ARG A 127 13.51 7.54 3.69
N LEU A 128 12.23 7.15 3.64
CA LEU A 128 11.62 6.65 2.41
C LEU A 128 11.61 7.73 1.34
N TYR A 129 11.18 8.94 1.68
CA TYR A 129 11.11 10.09 0.77
C TYR A 129 12.44 10.35 0.08
N ASP A 130 13.56 10.27 0.81
CA ASP A 130 14.91 10.46 0.28
C ASP A 130 15.30 9.43 -0.79
N THR A 131 14.73 8.23 -0.74
CA THR A 131 14.96 7.19 -1.77
C THR A 131 14.07 7.32 -3.00
N MET A 132 13.01 8.13 -2.94
CA MET A 132 12.03 8.25 -4.01
C MET A 132 12.48 9.22 -5.10
N THR A 133 12.07 8.93 -6.34
CA THR A 133 12.21 9.87 -7.46
C THR A 133 11.24 11.04 -7.33
N GLU A 134 11.54 12.16 -7.99
CA GLU A 134 10.63 13.33 -8.04
C GLU A 134 9.24 12.97 -8.59
N ALA A 135 9.18 12.10 -9.60
CA ALA A 135 7.92 11.63 -10.18
C ALA A 135 7.09 10.84 -9.16
N GLN A 136 7.72 9.95 -8.37
CA GLN A 136 7.04 9.22 -7.31
C GLN A 136 6.54 10.16 -6.21
N ARG A 137 7.37 11.10 -5.75
CA ARG A 137 7.00 12.09 -4.72
C ARG A 137 5.79 12.92 -5.17
N LYS A 138 5.79 13.39 -6.42
CA LYS A 138 4.65 14.11 -7.01
C LYS A 138 3.41 13.23 -7.12
N SER A 139 3.57 11.96 -7.51
CA SER A 139 2.44 11.01 -7.61
C SER A 139 1.81 10.74 -6.25
N VAL A 140 2.60 10.57 -5.19
CA VAL A 140 2.09 10.43 -3.81
C VAL A 140 1.25 11.63 -3.41
N ARG A 141 1.80 12.85 -3.56
CA ARG A 141 1.06 14.09 -3.25
C ARG A 141 -0.25 14.17 -4.02
N SER A 142 -0.18 13.97 -5.33
CA SER A 142 -1.37 14.06 -6.19
C SER A 142 -2.41 13.01 -5.78
N GLY A 143 -1.98 11.83 -5.33
CA GLY A 143 -2.89 10.79 -4.85
C GLY A 143 -3.56 11.14 -3.52
N VAL A 144 -2.86 11.82 -2.60
CA VAL A 144 -3.49 12.33 -1.37
C VAL A 144 -4.54 13.38 -1.73
N ASP A 145 -4.16 14.38 -2.54
CA ASP A 145 -5.06 15.46 -2.94
C ASP A 145 -6.30 14.91 -3.67
N GLU A 146 -6.12 13.97 -4.59
CA GLU A 146 -7.20 13.37 -5.36
C GLU A 146 -8.15 12.53 -4.49
N LEU A 147 -7.61 11.75 -3.55
CA LEU A 147 -8.42 10.81 -2.76
C LEU A 147 -9.05 11.45 -1.52
N PHE A 148 -8.39 12.45 -0.91
CA PHE A 148 -8.70 12.93 0.44
C PHE A 148 -8.90 14.45 0.56
N THR A 149 -9.25 15.14 -0.53
CA THR A 149 -9.67 16.56 -0.46
C THR A 149 -11.14 16.73 -0.10
N GLU A 150 -12.02 15.91 -0.69
CA GLU A 150 -13.47 15.97 -0.52
C GLU A 150 -14.08 14.57 -0.60
N VAL A 151 -15.30 14.40 -0.07
CA VAL A 151 -16.02 13.12 -0.12
C VAL A 151 -16.39 12.79 -1.57
N ASN A 152 -15.74 11.76 -2.11
CA ASN A 152 -15.92 11.27 -3.47
C ASN A 152 -16.50 9.85 -3.50
N ASP A 153 -16.77 9.34 -4.71
CA ASP A 153 -17.37 8.01 -4.88
C ASP A 153 -16.45 6.86 -4.44
N ILE A 154 -15.13 7.06 -4.45
CA ILE A 154 -14.17 6.06 -3.98
C ILE A 154 -14.27 5.93 -2.45
N ILE A 155 -14.39 7.05 -1.71
CA ILE A 155 -14.61 7.05 -0.26
C ILE A 155 -15.95 6.39 0.08
N ARG A 156 -17.04 6.74 -0.63
CA ARG A 156 -18.35 6.11 -0.40
C ARG A 156 -18.29 4.60 -0.62
N ALA A 157 -17.66 4.15 -1.70
CA ALA A 157 -17.47 2.73 -1.97
C ALA A 157 -16.56 2.04 -0.92
N ALA A 158 -15.54 2.73 -0.40
CA ALA A 158 -14.68 2.21 0.66
C ALA A 158 -15.46 1.98 1.97
N VAL A 159 -16.34 2.93 2.33
CA VAL A 159 -17.26 2.80 3.47
C VAL A 159 -18.23 1.64 3.26
N GLU A 160 -18.81 1.51 2.07
CA GLU A 160 -19.71 0.39 1.74
C GLU A 160 -19.02 -0.98 1.90
N ILE A 161 -17.74 -1.10 1.51
CA ILE A 161 -16.96 -2.33 1.71
C ILE A 161 -16.79 -2.68 3.19
N ALA A 162 -16.75 -1.68 4.08
CA ALA A 162 -16.56 -1.90 5.52
C ALA A 162 -17.84 -2.37 6.23
N GLN A 163 -18.99 -2.29 5.57
CA GLN A 163 -20.27 -2.71 6.12
C GLN A 163 -20.54 -4.21 5.86
N PRO A 164 -21.21 -4.90 6.81
CA PRO A 164 -21.81 -4.38 8.05
C PRO A 164 -20.85 -4.39 9.25
N GLU A 165 -19.60 -4.83 9.10
CA GLU A 165 -18.68 -5.03 10.22
C GLU A 165 -18.36 -3.73 10.96
N ARG A 166 -18.37 -2.59 10.24
CA ARG A 166 -18.07 -1.26 10.78
C ARG A 166 -19.03 -0.23 10.21
N ASP A 167 -19.49 0.66 11.07
CA ASP A 167 -20.27 1.84 10.69
C ASP A 167 -19.31 3.05 10.64
N ILE A 168 -18.87 3.40 9.43
CA ILE A 168 -17.92 4.49 9.18
C ILE A 168 -18.65 5.57 8.40
N ASP A 169 -18.65 6.81 8.90
CA ASP A 169 -19.17 7.93 8.12
C ASP A 169 -18.15 8.36 7.05
N PRO A 170 -18.56 8.63 5.79
CA PRO A 170 -17.66 9.10 4.74
C PRO A 170 -16.86 10.37 5.09
N GLU A 171 -17.44 11.32 5.83
CA GLU A 171 -16.75 12.53 6.29
C GLU A 171 -15.72 12.20 7.37
N ASP A 172 -16.03 11.26 8.27
CA ASP A 172 -15.09 10.82 9.29
C ASP A 172 -13.87 10.09 8.68
N MET A 173 -14.10 9.24 7.67
CA MET A 173 -13.02 8.60 6.91
C MET A 173 -12.14 9.64 6.20
N LEU A 174 -12.77 10.60 5.51
CA LEU A 174 -12.06 11.70 4.86
C LEU A 174 -11.20 12.47 5.85
N ARG A 175 -11.81 12.91 6.97
CA ARG A 175 -11.12 13.71 8.00
C ARG A 175 -9.94 12.97 8.59
N LEU A 176 -10.10 11.71 8.99
CA LEU A 176 -9.00 10.92 9.55
C LEU A 176 -7.83 10.79 8.58
N CYS A 177 -8.10 10.43 7.33
CA CYS A 177 -7.06 10.28 6.33
C CYS A 177 -6.38 11.61 6.00
N ARG A 178 -7.17 12.68 5.84
CA ARG A 178 -6.64 14.02 5.55
C ARG A 178 -5.75 14.52 6.68
N ASP A 179 -6.25 14.54 7.92
CA ASP A 179 -5.51 15.02 9.08
C ASP A 179 -4.25 14.17 9.31
N GLY A 180 -4.37 12.85 9.17
CA GLY A 180 -3.24 11.94 9.34
C GLY A 180 -2.17 12.09 8.25
N PHE A 181 -2.55 12.35 6.99
CA PHE A 181 -1.58 12.65 5.93
C PHE A 181 -0.98 14.05 6.05
N ASP A 182 -1.76 15.04 6.50
CA ASP A 182 -1.26 16.38 6.79
C ASP A 182 -0.22 16.34 7.92
N GLU A 183 -0.43 15.51 8.95
CA GLU A 183 0.54 15.29 10.01
C GLU A 183 1.77 14.51 9.52
N LEU A 184 1.56 13.39 8.82
CA LEU A 184 2.62 12.51 8.33
C LEU A 184 3.51 13.19 7.28
N PHE A 185 2.92 13.98 6.38
CA PHE A 185 3.59 14.61 5.24
C PHE A 185 3.82 16.13 5.39
N GLY A 186 3.36 16.75 6.48
CA GLY A 186 3.41 18.19 6.76
C GLY A 186 4.82 18.78 6.75
N ASP A 187 5.01 19.99 7.29
CA ASP A 187 6.19 20.88 7.10
C ASP A 187 7.60 20.25 7.21
N ALA A 188 7.73 19.05 7.78
CA ALA A 188 8.95 18.27 7.84
C ALA A 188 9.22 17.31 6.65
N GLY A 189 8.27 17.11 5.73
CA GLY A 189 8.30 16.11 4.66
C GLY A 189 8.11 16.65 3.24
N TRP A 190 7.54 17.84 3.06
CA TRP A 190 7.62 18.56 1.78
C TRP A 190 8.72 19.61 1.88
N PRO A 191 9.85 19.49 1.15
CA PRO A 191 10.83 20.57 1.14
C PRO A 191 10.14 21.86 0.67
N LEU A 192 10.21 22.88 1.52
CA LEU A 192 9.69 24.22 1.26
C LEU A 192 10.20 24.72 -0.10
N GLY A 193 9.35 24.64 -1.13
CA GLY A 193 9.76 24.94 -2.50
C GLY A 193 8.69 24.86 -3.60
N ALA A 194 7.47 24.42 -3.30
CA ALA A 194 6.33 24.59 -4.20
C ALA A 194 5.12 24.99 -3.37
N GLY A 195 4.60 26.19 -3.65
CA GLY A 195 3.61 26.90 -2.84
C GLY A 195 2.49 26.00 -2.34
N SER A 196 2.22 26.13 -1.04
CA SER A 196 0.94 25.74 -0.48
C SER A 196 -0.18 26.39 -1.30
N PRO A 197 -1.15 25.62 -1.84
CA PRO A 197 -2.41 26.21 -2.32
C PRO A 197 -3.31 26.65 -1.14
N PHE A 198 -2.88 26.43 0.09
CA PHE A 198 -3.54 26.82 1.32
C PHE A 198 -2.73 27.91 2.02
N ALA A 199 -2.81 29.12 1.47
CA ALA A 199 -2.57 30.38 2.14
C ALA A 199 -3.66 31.36 1.70
#